data_AF-A0A7S2UMD0-F1
#
_entry.id   AF-A0A7S2UMD0-F1
#
_cell.length_a   1.000
_cell.length_b   1.000
_cell.length_c   1.000
_cell.angle_alpha   90.00
_cell.angle_beta   90.00
_cell.angle_gamma   90.00
#
_symmetry.space_group_name_H-M   'P 1'
#
loop_
_entity.id
_entity.type
_entity.pdbx_description
1 polymer ?
#
loop_
_entity_poly.entity_id
_entity_poly.type
_entity_poly.pdbx_seq_one_letter_code
_entity_poly.pdbx_strand_id
1 'polypeptide(L)'
;MAASGMWQHAIMCRRRLIATSTSITNTTRAIRSNSRRCAFSSSNDGKPNSIFLSPSEAGQAAYDIRQLESSEKEEDTLCNMETLLSHAGLSHAAGNGSSNNWNAPLCPPIELATTWERPPNGEYGADSYIYSRAKNPTRANLEETLAQLEGGGMAAAFSSGMAASAALILAHEAPLTVLLPHDVYHGVPTALHTVLEKHNVQHKSVRMTKPSTGSNDGNDGDEYLDILQESIIQVLEQEQRNVVLWIETPSNPLCDVADISAICRRIEQIRNSSLTKQTITTVVDSTWAPPLITQPLLLGADAVVHSGTKYLGGHSDVLLGLVVCSKSSMETLGTQVRQVQIALGAVASPLDSWLTLRGMRTLHVRLERQCRNALSLAEFLYNHPLVSAVHYPGLPSHSHHGVASRQMKNDMYGGMLSFEMENESMAMAVAGALQIIRRATSLGGTETLIEHRASIEPVGRVTSPPGLLRMSVGLEHVHDLKDDLDQALRIAHQVVPAQPKST
;
A
#
# COMPACT_ATOMS: atom_id res chain seq x y z
N MET A 1 15.33 15.82 53.44
CA MET A 1 16.47 14.94 53.07
C MET A 1 16.08 14.02 51.91
N ALA A 2 15.88 14.57 50.71
CA ALA A 2 15.54 13.77 49.52
C ALA A 2 15.91 14.48 48.21
N ALA A 3 17.09 15.12 48.16
CA ALA A 3 17.59 15.78 46.94
C ALA A 3 19.07 15.45 46.64
N SER A 4 19.72 14.60 47.44
CA SER A 4 21.14 14.21 47.28
C SER A 4 21.34 12.85 46.61
N GLY A 5 20.28 12.06 46.38
CA GLY A 5 20.38 10.70 45.82
C GLY A 5 20.33 10.59 44.29
N MET A 6 19.70 11.55 43.59
CA MET A 6 19.56 11.50 42.12
C MET A 6 20.80 12.00 41.36
N TRP A 7 21.61 12.86 41.97
CA TRP A 7 22.86 13.35 41.37
C TRP A 7 23.99 12.31 41.39
N GLN A 8 24.03 11.41 42.38
CA GLN A 8 25.05 10.36 42.45
C GLN A 8 24.80 9.22 41.43
N HIS A 9 23.53 8.92 41.10
CA HIS A 9 23.20 7.93 40.06
C HIS A 9 23.50 8.44 38.64
N ALA A 10 23.22 9.72 38.34
CA ALA A 10 23.53 10.33 37.05
C ALA A 10 25.05 10.44 36.80
N ILE A 11 25.84 10.69 37.85
CA ILE A 11 27.31 10.73 37.77
C ILE A 11 27.92 9.32 37.61
N MET A 12 27.32 8.29 38.21
CA MET A 12 27.73 6.88 38.00
C MET A 12 27.40 6.37 36.59
N CYS A 13 26.24 6.72 36.03
CA CYS A 13 25.88 6.39 34.64
C CYS A 13 26.75 7.14 33.62
N ARG A 14 27.06 8.43 33.83
CA ARG A 14 28.02 9.17 32.99
C ARG A 14 29.45 8.63 33.11
N ARG A 15 29.91 8.21 34.30
CA ARG A 15 31.24 7.61 34.46
C ARG A 15 31.33 6.20 33.86
N ARG A 16 30.25 5.41 33.83
CA ARG A 16 30.19 4.14 33.08
C ARG A 16 30.20 4.37 31.57
N LEU A 17 29.47 5.36 31.04
CA LEU A 17 29.45 5.74 29.62
C LEU A 17 30.79 6.32 29.12
N ILE A 18 31.50 7.09 29.96
CA ILE A 18 32.83 7.63 29.61
C ILE A 18 33.92 6.56 29.76
N ALA A 19 33.80 5.63 30.71
CA ALA A 19 34.73 4.50 30.83
C ALA A 19 34.56 3.48 29.69
N THR A 20 33.33 3.24 29.22
CA THR A 20 33.08 2.41 28.03
C THR A 20 33.50 3.14 26.75
N SER A 21 33.27 4.44 26.59
CA SER A 21 33.73 5.17 25.40
C SER A 21 35.25 5.22 25.27
N THR A 22 35.98 5.33 26.39
CA THR A 22 37.46 5.33 26.42
C THR A 22 38.03 3.91 26.24
N SER A 23 37.35 2.88 26.76
CA SER A 23 37.68 1.46 26.53
C SER A 23 37.46 1.06 25.07
N ILE A 24 36.33 1.46 24.49
CA ILE A 24 35.95 1.14 23.12
C ILE A 24 36.84 1.91 22.13
N THR A 25 37.08 3.21 22.31
CA THR A 25 38.03 3.95 21.45
C THR A 25 39.46 3.39 21.52
N ASN A 26 39.90 2.90 22.67
CA ASN A 26 41.19 2.22 22.79
C ASN A 26 41.18 0.83 22.14
N THR A 27 40.04 0.13 22.12
CA THR A 27 39.90 -1.19 21.47
C THR A 27 39.77 -1.05 19.95
N THR A 28 39.05 -0.05 19.46
CA THR A 28 38.97 0.29 18.02
C THR A 28 40.30 0.84 17.50
N ARG A 29 41.05 1.63 18.29
CA ARG A 29 42.45 1.97 17.99
C ARG A 29 43.36 0.75 18.06
N ALA A 30 43.19 -0.13 19.05
CA ALA A 30 44.00 -1.34 19.20
C ALA A 30 43.76 -2.32 18.05
N ILE A 31 42.53 -2.49 17.56
CA ILE A 31 42.17 -3.35 16.43
C ILE A 31 42.54 -2.70 15.10
N ARG A 32 42.34 -1.39 14.91
CA ARG A 32 42.91 -0.68 13.74
C ARG A 32 44.44 -0.69 13.75
N SER A 33 45.07 -0.73 14.93
CA SER A 33 46.52 -0.86 15.07
C SER A 33 46.99 -2.32 14.95
N ASN A 34 46.19 -3.31 15.33
CA ASN A 34 46.51 -4.73 15.23
C ASN A 34 46.23 -5.28 13.83
N SER A 35 45.20 -4.80 13.13
CA SER A 35 45.00 -5.06 11.69
C SER A 35 46.07 -4.36 10.84
N ARG A 36 46.56 -3.18 11.25
CA ARG A 36 47.76 -2.55 10.64
C ARG A 36 49.08 -3.19 11.07
N ARG A 37 49.23 -3.71 12.30
CA ARG A 37 50.43 -4.43 12.78
C ARG A 37 50.51 -5.84 12.21
N CYS A 38 49.37 -6.51 12.04
CA CYS A 38 49.22 -7.68 11.21
C CYS A 38 49.23 -7.33 9.71
N ALA A 39 49.67 -6.14 9.28
CA ALA A 39 50.08 -5.84 7.91
C ALA A 39 51.59 -5.54 7.80
N PHE A 40 52.27 -5.34 8.93
CA PHE A 40 53.69 -4.97 9.03
C PHE A 40 54.31 -5.59 10.30
N SER A 41 54.66 -6.88 10.25
CA SER A 41 55.63 -7.44 11.20
C SER A 41 57.00 -7.49 10.52
N SER A 42 57.98 -6.80 11.11
CA SER A 42 59.36 -6.79 10.65
C SER A 42 60.00 -8.16 10.93
N SER A 43 60.30 -8.93 9.89
CA SER A 43 61.35 -9.93 9.95
C SER A 43 62.71 -9.21 9.93
N ASN A 44 63.74 -9.85 10.51
CA ASN A 44 65.11 -9.33 10.63
C ASN A 44 65.85 -9.09 9.28
N ASP A 45 65.16 -9.16 8.14
CA ASP A 45 65.72 -8.98 6.80
C ASP A 45 64.96 -7.88 6.02
N GLY A 46 64.91 -6.66 6.55
CA GLY A 46 64.83 -5.40 5.77
C GLY A 46 63.75 -5.22 4.67
N LYS A 47 62.76 -6.11 4.55
CA LYS A 47 61.65 -6.01 3.62
C LYS A 47 60.34 -6.07 4.43
N PRO A 48 59.40 -5.14 4.23
CA PRO A 48 58.11 -5.23 4.89
C PRO A 48 57.45 -6.55 4.45
N ASN A 49 57.27 -7.48 5.38
CA ASN A 49 56.37 -8.60 5.17
C ASN A 49 54.98 -7.98 5.05
N SER A 50 54.51 -7.79 3.81
CA SER A 50 53.10 -7.60 3.54
C SER A 50 52.38 -8.82 4.07
N ILE A 51 51.78 -8.71 5.25
CA ILE A 51 50.94 -9.78 5.76
C ILE A 51 49.67 -9.71 4.92
N PHE A 52 49.57 -10.61 3.97
CA PHE A 52 48.37 -10.80 3.18
C PHE A 52 47.37 -11.55 4.05
N LEU A 53 46.23 -10.92 4.32
CA LEU A 53 45.07 -11.65 4.83
C LEU A 53 44.72 -12.74 3.81
N SER A 54 44.45 -13.96 4.28
CA SER A 54 43.79 -14.95 3.43
C SER A 54 42.43 -14.42 2.98
N PRO A 55 41.86 -14.91 1.86
CA PRO A 55 40.53 -14.48 1.41
C PRO A 55 39.45 -14.58 2.50
N SER A 56 39.52 -15.61 3.35
CA SER A 56 38.57 -15.78 4.48
C SER A 56 38.78 -14.73 5.57
N GLU A 57 40.03 -14.46 5.96
CA GLU A 57 40.35 -13.44 6.97
C GLU A 57 40.00 -12.03 6.47
N ALA A 58 40.20 -11.77 5.17
CA ALA A 58 39.78 -10.53 4.55
C ALA A 58 38.25 -10.35 4.61
N GLY A 59 37.49 -11.40 4.32
CA GLY A 59 36.02 -11.40 4.43
C GLY A 59 35.53 -11.15 5.86
N GLN A 60 36.12 -11.84 6.85
CA GLN A 60 35.77 -11.65 8.26
C GLN A 60 36.14 -10.26 8.76
N ALA A 61 37.34 -9.76 8.43
CA ALA A 61 37.78 -8.43 8.81
C ALA A 61 36.86 -7.34 8.24
N ALA A 62 36.42 -7.47 6.98
CA ALA A 62 35.46 -6.55 6.38
C ALA A 62 34.10 -6.58 7.11
N TYR A 63 33.60 -7.78 7.46
CA TYR A 63 32.37 -7.93 8.23
C TYR A 63 32.47 -7.26 9.61
N ASP A 64 33.56 -7.52 10.34
CA ASP A 64 33.77 -6.99 11.69
C ASP A 64 33.87 -5.46 11.67
N ILE A 65 34.59 -4.88 10.70
CA ILE A 65 34.66 -3.42 10.50
C ILE A 65 33.26 -2.84 10.25
N ARG A 66 32.46 -3.47 9.37
CA ARG A 66 31.10 -3.02 9.08
C ARG A 66 30.22 -3.04 10.33
N GLN A 67 30.27 -4.11 11.14
CA GLN A 67 29.48 -4.21 12.36
C GLN A 67 29.82 -3.13 13.38
N LEU A 68 31.12 -2.80 13.51
CA LEU A 68 31.58 -1.70 14.34
C LEU A 68 31.04 -0.35 13.83
N GLU A 69 31.12 -0.09 12.53
CA GLU A 69 30.60 1.14 11.92
C GLU A 69 29.07 1.26 12.03
N SER A 70 28.32 0.16 11.93
CA SER A 70 26.86 0.18 12.14
C SER A 70 26.48 0.40 13.60
N SER A 71 27.29 -0.08 14.55
CA SER A 71 27.04 0.18 15.99
C SER A 71 27.30 1.63 16.40
N GLU A 72 28.04 2.39 15.59
CA GLU A 72 28.33 3.82 15.79
C GLU A 72 27.28 4.74 15.11
N LYS A 73 26.44 4.22 14.22
CA LYS A 73 25.33 4.94 13.57
C LYS A 73 23.99 4.50 14.14
N GLU A 74 23.60 5.06 15.29
CA GLU A 74 22.17 5.15 15.65
C GLU A 74 21.52 6.19 14.72
N GLU A 75 21.08 5.79 13.51
CA GLU A 75 20.01 6.44 12.72
C GLU A 75 19.87 5.85 11.30
N ASP A 76 18.74 5.17 11.07
CA ASP A 76 17.79 5.41 9.97
C ASP A 76 18.30 5.70 8.53
N THR A 77 19.31 4.99 8.03
CA THR A 77 19.37 4.76 6.57
C THR A 77 18.30 3.75 6.17
N LEU A 78 17.05 4.23 6.09
CA LEU A 78 15.95 3.49 5.46
C LEU A 78 16.33 3.24 4.00
N CYS A 79 16.42 1.96 3.63
CA CYS A 79 16.60 1.55 2.25
C CYS A 79 15.49 2.15 1.36
N ASN A 80 15.80 2.42 0.10
CA ASN A 80 14.77 2.77 -0.89
C ASN A 80 13.74 1.63 -1.02
N MET A 81 12.50 1.97 -1.43
CA MET A 81 11.40 1.01 -1.49
C MET A 81 11.69 -0.18 -2.40
N GLU A 82 12.41 0.01 -3.51
CA GLU A 82 12.81 -1.04 -4.45
C GLU A 82 13.74 -2.07 -3.76
N THR A 83 14.62 -1.59 -2.89
CA THR A 83 15.48 -2.44 -2.05
C THR A 83 14.64 -3.19 -1.02
N LEU A 84 13.73 -2.52 -0.31
CA LEU A 84 12.83 -3.17 0.64
C LEU A 84 11.99 -4.26 -0.04
N LEU A 85 11.47 -3.99 -1.23
CA LEU A 85 10.71 -4.96 -2.03
C LEU A 85 11.57 -6.14 -2.45
N SER A 86 12.80 -5.91 -2.91
CA SER A 86 13.73 -6.99 -3.28
C SER A 86 14.04 -7.93 -2.12
N HIS A 87 14.02 -7.39 -0.89
CA HIS A 87 14.19 -8.13 0.36
C HIS A 87 12.85 -8.49 1.05
N ALA A 88 11.70 -8.33 0.40
CA ALA A 88 10.39 -8.58 0.99
C ALA A 88 10.30 -9.98 1.64
N GLY A 89 9.85 -10.01 2.89
CA GLY A 89 9.73 -11.22 3.70
C GLY A 89 11.02 -11.74 4.31
N LEU A 90 12.17 -11.10 4.06
CA LEU A 90 13.37 -11.28 4.86
C LEU A 90 13.27 -10.38 6.08
N SER A 91 12.76 -10.90 7.20
CA SER A 91 12.86 -10.17 8.45
C SER A 91 14.34 -10.08 8.84
N HIS A 92 14.76 -8.92 9.36
CA HIS A 92 16.09 -8.79 9.99
C HIS A 92 16.21 -9.69 11.23
N ALA A 93 15.07 -10.21 11.73
CA ALA A 93 14.95 -11.14 12.85
C ALA A 93 14.29 -12.46 12.38
N ALA A 94 14.98 -13.24 11.53
CA ALA A 94 14.51 -14.59 11.24
C ALA A 94 14.67 -15.43 12.50
N GLY A 95 13.54 -15.91 13.03
CA GLY A 95 13.44 -16.74 14.21
C GLY A 95 14.29 -18.01 14.13
N ASN A 96 15.44 -17.95 14.75
CA ASN A 96 16.09 -19.03 15.49
C ASN A 96 17.12 -18.31 16.36
N GLY A 97 17.20 -18.63 17.65
CA GLY A 97 18.01 -17.92 18.65
C GLY A 97 19.53 -17.89 18.42
N SER A 98 20.03 -17.97 17.18
CA SER A 98 21.39 -17.58 16.80
C SER A 98 21.44 -16.07 16.54
N SER A 99 22.28 -15.37 17.29
CA SER A 99 22.52 -13.92 17.15
C SER A 99 23.07 -13.50 15.78
N ASN A 100 23.45 -14.45 14.90
CA ASN A 100 23.88 -14.19 13.54
C ASN A 100 23.15 -15.14 12.56
N ASN A 101 22.40 -14.59 11.60
CA ASN A 101 21.56 -15.31 10.62
C ASN A 101 22.37 -16.07 9.53
N TRP A 102 23.52 -16.66 9.87
CA TRP A 102 24.34 -17.41 8.92
C TRP A 102 23.63 -18.69 8.46
N ASN A 103 23.75 -19.00 7.17
CA ASN A 103 23.07 -20.12 6.51
C ASN A 103 21.52 -20.09 6.60
N ALA A 104 20.93 -18.95 6.98
CA ALA A 104 19.48 -18.77 6.89
C ALA A 104 19.02 -18.75 5.42
N PRO A 105 17.82 -19.27 5.11
CA PRO A 105 17.33 -19.28 3.74
C PRO A 105 17.01 -17.84 3.26
N LEU A 106 17.46 -17.50 2.05
CA LEU A 106 17.19 -16.20 1.41
C LEU A 106 15.73 -16.06 0.91
N CYS A 107 15.02 -17.17 0.81
CA CYS A 107 13.58 -17.20 0.64
C CYS A 107 13.00 -17.74 1.94
N PRO A 108 12.20 -16.97 2.69
CA PRO A 108 11.64 -17.44 3.95
C PRO A 108 10.77 -18.70 3.71
N PRO A 109 10.81 -19.69 4.61
CA PRO A 109 10.00 -20.88 4.50
C PRO A 109 8.50 -20.56 4.61
N ILE A 110 7.67 -21.46 4.07
CA ILE A 110 6.22 -21.41 4.22
C ILE A 110 5.85 -22.18 5.48
N GLU A 111 5.37 -21.47 6.51
CA GLU A 111 4.96 -22.07 7.77
C GLU A 111 3.48 -22.47 7.70
N LEU A 112 3.24 -23.75 7.42
CA LEU A 112 1.90 -24.33 7.33
C LEU A 112 1.37 -24.84 8.67
N ALA A 113 2.22 -24.93 9.71
CA ALA A 113 1.78 -25.42 11.00
C ALA A 113 0.62 -24.58 11.55
N THR A 114 -0.39 -25.27 12.07
CA THR A 114 -1.54 -24.63 12.70
C THR A 114 -1.30 -24.32 14.16
N THR A 115 -0.39 -25.04 14.82
CA THR A 115 -0.13 -24.98 16.26
C THR A 115 1.35 -25.16 16.54
N TRP A 116 1.81 -24.59 17.66
CA TRP A 116 3.18 -24.76 18.16
C TRP A 116 3.17 -25.43 19.53
N GLU A 117 4.28 -26.07 19.88
CA GLU A 117 4.47 -26.68 21.21
C GLU A 117 4.51 -25.59 22.29
N ARG A 118 3.84 -25.85 23.41
CA ARG A 118 3.76 -24.92 24.54
C ARG A 118 5.00 -25.09 25.43
N PRO A 119 5.58 -24.01 25.97
CA PRO A 119 6.64 -24.12 26.97
C PRO A 119 6.20 -24.98 28.18
N PRO A 120 7.12 -25.71 28.85
CA PRO A 120 6.78 -26.57 29.99
C PRO A 120 6.09 -25.85 31.16
N ASN A 121 6.35 -24.55 31.34
CA ASN A 121 5.68 -23.72 32.35
C ASN A 121 4.26 -23.26 31.94
N GLY A 122 3.85 -23.53 30.70
CA GLY A 122 2.56 -23.15 30.17
C GLY A 122 2.42 -21.67 29.79
N GLU A 123 3.44 -20.83 29.92
CA GLU A 123 3.27 -19.39 29.66
C GLU A 123 3.50 -19.05 28.19
N TYR A 124 2.76 -18.05 27.69
CA TYR A 124 2.97 -17.46 26.36
C TYR A 124 3.43 -16.01 26.53
N GLY A 125 4.47 -15.63 25.80
CA GLY A 125 4.88 -14.24 25.67
C GLY A 125 4.05 -13.52 24.59
N ALA A 126 4.17 -12.19 24.55
CA ALA A 126 3.50 -11.36 23.53
C ALA A 126 3.85 -11.78 22.09
N ASP A 127 5.07 -12.27 21.88
CA ASP A 127 5.55 -12.68 20.56
C ASP A 127 5.41 -14.16 20.23
N SER A 128 4.86 -14.97 21.14
CA SER A 128 4.71 -16.40 20.96
C SER A 128 3.77 -16.75 19.79
N TYR A 129 4.21 -17.70 18.97
CA TYR A 129 3.32 -18.39 18.05
C TYR A 129 2.57 -19.47 18.82
N ILE A 130 1.24 -19.44 18.77
CA ILE A 130 0.35 -20.33 19.53
C ILE A 130 -0.52 -21.11 18.56
N TYR A 131 -1.25 -20.36 17.73
CA TYR A 131 -2.20 -20.89 16.78
C TYR A 131 -2.23 -20.00 15.53
N SER A 132 -2.20 -20.61 14.34
CA SER A 132 -1.91 -19.90 13.07
C SER A 132 -2.94 -18.83 12.71
N ARG A 133 -4.20 -19.02 13.13
CA ARG A 133 -5.23 -17.96 13.03
C ARG A 133 -4.81 -16.71 13.81
N ALA A 134 -4.27 -16.84 15.02
CA ALA A 134 -3.85 -15.69 15.81
C ALA A 134 -2.58 -15.02 15.27
N LYS A 135 -1.53 -15.81 15.00
CA LYS A 135 -0.24 -15.33 14.48
C LYS A 135 0.44 -16.46 13.69
N ASN A 136 1.05 -16.13 12.55
CA ASN A 136 1.79 -17.08 11.71
C ASN A 136 3.06 -16.39 11.16
N PRO A 137 4.24 -17.03 11.18
CA PRO A 137 5.49 -16.39 10.76
C PRO A 137 5.47 -15.90 9.31
N THR A 138 4.93 -16.68 8.37
CA THR A 138 4.86 -16.30 6.96
C THR A 138 3.90 -15.12 6.74
N ARG A 139 2.76 -15.11 7.43
CA ARG A 139 1.83 -13.96 7.40
C ARG A 139 2.44 -12.71 8.06
N ALA A 140 3.15 -12.88 9.18
CA ALA A 140 3.82 -11.78 9.87
C ALA A 140 4.85 -11.09 8.97
N ASN A 141 5.64 -11.87 8.21
CA ASN A 141 6.59 -11.32 7.23
C ASN A 141 5.91 -10.43 6.18
N LEU A 142 4.71 -10.81 5.70
CA LEU A 142 3.93 -9.99 4.76
C LEU A 142 3.42 -8.72 5.43
N GLU A 143 2.84 -8.86 6.63
CA GLU A 143 2.33 -7.73 7.42
C GLU A 143 3.44 -6.70 7.72
N GLU A 144 4.60 -7.15 8.21
CA GLU A 144 5.76 -6.29 8.48
C GLU A 144 6.28 -5.60 7.22
N THR A 145 6.40 -6.34 6.12
CA THR A 145 6.87 -5.78 4.84
C THR A 145 5.94 -4.65 4.37
N LEU A 146 4.62 -4.88 4.37
CA LEU A 146 3.69 -3.86 3.92
C LEU A 146 3.60 -2.66 4.88
N ALA A 147 3.66 -2.91 6.20
CA ALA A 147 3.70 -1.83 7.18
C ALA A 147 4.89 -0.89 6.94
N GLN A 148 6.07 -1.44 6.67
CA GLN A 148 7.26 -0.66 6.33
C GLN A 148 7.08 0.13 5.02
N LEU A 149 6.55 -0.51 3.98
CA LEU A 149 6.33 0.13 2.68
C LEU A 149 5.33 1.29 2.75
N GLU A 150 4.28 1.20 3.57
CA GLU A 150 3.32 2.29 3.77
C GLU A 150 3.81 3.36 4.77
N GLY A 151 4.90 3.11 5.50
CA GLY A 151 5.32 3.93 6.64
C GLY A 151 4.38 3.81 7.86
N GLY A 152 3.61 2.73 7.93
CA GLY A 152 2.66 2.44 9.01
C GLY A 152 3.30 1.81 10.25
N GLY A 153 2.49 1.67 11.31
CA GLY A 153 2.91 1.06 12.58
C GLY A 153 2.49 -0.40 12.74
N MET A 154 1.43 -0.83 12.03
CA MET A 154 0.89 -2.19 12.10
C MET A 154 0.17 -2.52 10.80
N ALA A 155 0.33 -3.74 10.30
CA ALA A 155 -0.52 -4.27 9.23
C ALA A 155 -1.16 -5.61 9.60
N ALA A 156 -2.35 -5.89 9.08
CA ALA A 156 -3.07 -7.14 9.26
C ALA A 156 -3.50 -7.70 7.89
N ALA A 157 -3.19 -8.98 7.63
CA ALA A 157 -3.50 -9.65 6.36
C ALA A 157 -4.72 -10.58 6.46
N PHE A 158 -5.64 -10.43 5.53
CA PHE A 158 -6.96 -11.07 5.47
C PHE A 158 -7.12 -11.93 4.22
N SER A 159 -8.10 -12.83 4.23
CA SER A 159 -8.38 -13.75 3.11
C SER A 159 -8.86 -13.06 1.83
N SER A 160 -9.21 -11.77 1.86
CA SER A 160 -9.56 -10.97 0.68
C SER A 160 -9.58 -9.47 1.01
N GLY A 161 -9.57 -8.61 -0.01
CA GLY A 161 -9.76 -7.16 0.17
C GLY A 161 -11.09 -6.81 0.85
N MET A 162 -12.15 -7.57 0.57
CA MET A 162 -13.45 -7.40 1.24
C MET A 162 -13.41 -7.80 2.71
N ALA A 163 -12.68 -8.86 3.06
CA ALA A 163 -12.48 -9.25 4.46
C ALA A 163 -11.69 -8.19 5.24
N ALA A 164 -10.65 -7.62 4.62
CA ALA A 164 -9.90 -6.49 5.19
C ALA A 164 -10.80 -5.27 5.42
N SER A 165 -11.59 -4.88 4.40
CA SER A 165 -12.52 -3.76 4.47
C SER A 165 -13.57 -3.94 5.57
N ALA A 166 -14.22 -5.12 5.61
CA ALA A 166 -15.22 -5.43 6.63
C ALA A 166 -14.62 -5.46 8.04
N ALA A 167 -13.42 -6.02 8.21
CA ALA A 167 -12.75 -6.05 9.50
C ALA A 167 -12.38 -4.66 10.00
N LEU A 168 -11.90 -3.78 9.11
CA LEU A 168 -11.62 -2.39 9.43
C LEU A 168 -12.88 -1.62 9.85
N ILE A 169 -13.99 -1.82 9.14
CA ILE A 169 -15.27 -1.17 9.49
C ILE A 169 -15.77 -1.70 10.85
N LEU A 170 -15.75 -3.02 11.06
CA LEU A 170 -16.17 -3.66 12.31
C LEU A 170 -15.25 -3.38 13.51
N ALA A 171 -14.03 -2.86 13.28
CA ALA A 171 -13.13 -2.41 14.32
C ALA A 171 -13.59 -1.10 15.00
N HIS A 172 -14.61 -0.43 14.45
CA HIS A 172 -15.18 0.79 15.01
C HIS A 172 -16.44 0.50 15.82
N GLU A 173 -16.69 1.31 16.85
CA GLU A 173 -17.92 1.23 17.63
C GLU A 173 -19.13 1.74 16.83
N ALA A 174 -20.26 1.07 16.96
CA ALA A 174 -21.55 1.54 16.45
C ALA A 174 -22.24 2.47 17.48
N PRO A 175 -23.10 3.43 17.08
CA PRO A 175 -23.54 3.70 15.72
C PRO A 175 -22.44 4.27 14.82
N LEU A 176 -22.33 3.74 13.60
CA LEU A 176 -21.32 4.12 12.62
C LEU A 176 -21.97 4.56 11.31
N THR A 177 -21.35 5.51 10.62
CA THR A 177 -21.65 5.89 9.25
C THR A 177 -20.36 5.92 8.43
N VAL A 178 -20.37 5.19 7.31
CA VAL A 178 -19.27 5.21 6.33
C VAL A 178 -19.60 6.23 5.23
N LEU A 179 -18.80 7.29 5.14
CA LEU A 179 -18.89 8.26 4.04
C LEU A 179 -17.93 7.82 2.93
N LEU A 180 -18.43 7.63 1.72
CA LEU A 180 -17.68 7.07 0.59
C LEU A 180 -17.93 7.83 -0.72
N PRO A 181 -17.02 7.82 -1.71
CA PRO A 181 -17.29 8.43 -3.01
C PRO A 181 -18.39 7.67 -3.75
N HIS A 182 -19.07 8.35 -4.66
CA HIS A 182 -20.20 7.77 -5.39
C HIS A 182 -19.76 6.61 -6.31
N ASP A 183 -18.56 6.74 -6.90
CA ASP A 183 -17.91 5.84 -7.85
C ASP A 183 -16.86 4.92 -7.19
N VAL A 184 -17.03 4.62 -5.89
CA VAL A 184 -16.23 3.61 -5.17
C VAL A 184 -16.43 2.21 -5.74
N TYR A 185 -15.47 1.30 -5.55
CA TYR A 185 -15.65 -0.12 -5.81
C TYR A 185 -16.94 -0.66 -5.18
N HIS A 186 -17.88 -1.08 -6.05
CA HIS A 186 -19.24 -1.45 -5.68
C HIS A 186 -19.35 -2.54 -4.59
N GLY A 187 -18.31 -3.36 -4.38
CA GLY A 187 -18.29 -4.39 -3.35
C GLY A 187 -18.41 -3.82 -1.94
N VAL A 188 -17.75 -2.69 -1.64
CA VAL A 188 -17.79 -2.03 -0.32
C VAL A 188 -19.21 -1.60 0.05
N PRO A 189 -19.90 -0.78 -0.74
CA PRO A 189 -21.25 -0.35 -0.40
C PRO A 189 -22.29 -1.48 -0.53
N THR A 190 -22.05 -2.49 -1.38
CA THR A 190 -22.87 -3.72 -1.38
C THR A 190 -22.78 -4.42 -0.03
N ALA A 191 -21.58 -4.61 0.52
CA ALA A 191 -21.39 -5.21 1.84
C ALA A 191 -21.97 -4.35 2.97
N LEU A 192 -21.84 -3.03 2.88
CA LEU A 192 -22.44 -2.09 3.84
C LEU A 192 -23.96 -2.25 3.89
N HIS A 193 -24.63 -2.23 2.74
CA HIS A 193 -26.09 -2.36 2.66
C HIS A 193 -26.58 -3.77 3.00
N THR A 194 -25.98 -4.80 2.41
CA THR A 194 -26.51 -6.18 2.49
C THR A 194 -26.10 -6.92 3.76
N VAL A 195 -24.99 -6.53 4.40
CA VAL A 195 -24.42 -7.23 5.56
C VAL A 195 -24.34 -6.34 6.79
N LEU A 196 -23.77 -5.13 6.69
CA LEU A 196 -23.42 -4.33 7.87
C LEU A 196 -24.53 -3.41 8.37
N GLU A 197 -25.56 -3.13 7.57
CA GLU A 197 -26.69 -2.28 7.96
C GLU A 197 -27.40 -2.78 9.23
N LYS A 198 -27.59 -4.10 9.34
CA LYS A 198 -28.17 -4.75 10.53
C LYS A 198 -27.30 -4.65 11.79
N HIS A 199 -26.05 -4.23 11.65
CA HIS A 199 -25.10 -3.98 12.74
C HIS A 199 -25.00 -2.49 13.09
N ASN A 200 -26.01 -1.68 12.70
CA ASN A 200 -26.06 -0.25 12.93
C ASN A 200 -24.85 0.48 12.30
N VAL A 201 -24.45 0.00 11.12
CA VAL A 201 -23.47 0.65 10.24
C VAL A 201 -24.21 1.15 9.01
N GLN A 202 -24.29 2.45 8.84
CA GLN A 202 -24.91 3.08 7.67
C GLN A 202 -23.82 3.54 6.69
N HIS A 203 -24.23 3.90 5.49
CA HIS A 203 -23.33 4.55 4.55
C HIS A 203 -24.02 5.68 3.80
N LYS A 204 -23.24 6.69 3.40
CA LYS A 204 -23.70 7.80 2.58
C LYS A 204 -22.65 8.14 1.53
N SER A 205 -23.08 8.46 0.33
CA SER A 205 -22.18 8.93 -0.72
C SER A 205 -21.91 10.42 -0.56
N VAL A 206 -20.63 10.81 -0.64
CA VAL A 206 -20.17 12.20 -0.61
C VAL A 206 -19.15 12.44 -1.71
N ARG A 207 -19.07 13.66 -2.24
CA ARG A 207 -18.04 14.03 -3.21
C ARG A 207 -16.72 14.25 -2.49
N MET A 208 -15.64 13.64 -2.99
CA MET A 208 -14.29 13.77 -2.41
C MET A 208 -13.26 14.35 -3.39
N THR A 209 -13.70 14.68 -4.60
CA THR A 209 -12.85 15.23 -5.66
C THR A 209 -13.37 16.60 -6.10
N LYS A 210 -12.46 17.41 -6.65
CA LYS A 210 -12.83 18.70 -7.23
C LYS A 210 -13.71 18.47 -8.47
N PRO A 211 -14.82 19.20 -8.65
CA PRO A 211 -15.65 19.08 -9.85
C PRO A 211 -14.84 19.35 -11.12
N SER A 212 -15.07 18.55 -12.17
CA SER A 212 -14.40 18.70 -13.46
C SER A 212 -14.84 19.94 -14.25
N THR A 213 -15.97 20.56 -13.84
CA THR A 213 -16.56 21.76 -14.46
C THR A 213 -16.39 22.96 -13.52
N GLY A 214 -15.24 23.62 -13.56
CA GLY A 214 -14.99 24.87 -12.83
C GLY A 214 -14.04 25.77 -13.62
N SER A 215 -14.35 27.06 -13.68
CA SER A 215 -13.50 28.10 -14.29
C SER A 215 -12.09 28.08 -13.70
N ASN A 216 -11.08 28.31 -14.55
CA ASN A 216 -9.67 28.50 -14.16
C ASN A 216 -9.40 29.76 -13.32
N ASP A 217 -10.44 30.45 -12.85
CA ASP A 217 -10.31 31.55 -11.89
C ASP A 217 -10.06 30.94 -10.52
N GLY A 218 -8.80 30.96 -10.08
CA GLY A 218 -8.25 30.24 -8.92
C GLY A 218 -8.82 30.56 -7.52
N ASN A 219 -10.12 30.84 -7.40
CA ASN A 219 -10.84 31.06 -6.14
C ASN A 219 -11.91 30.00 -5.82
N ASP A 220 -12.32 29.14 -6.76
CA ASP A 220 -13.32 28.06 -6.52
C ASP A 220 -12.66 26.73 -6.06
N GLY A 221 -11.54 26.82 -5.35
CA GLY A 221 -10.59 25.70 -5.15
C GLY A 221 -11.11 24.53 -4.32
N ASP A 222 -11.89 24.82 -3.27
CA ASP A 222 -12.07 23.91 -2.13
C ASP A 222 -13.55 23.75 -1.70
N GLU A 223 -14.54 24.21 -2.46
CA GLU A 223 -15.98 24.12 -2.09
C GLU A 223 -16.40 22.67 -1.76
N TYR A 224 -15.83 21.69 -2.47
CA TYR A 224 -16.09 20.27 -2.18
C TYR A 224 -15.62 19.84 -0.78
N LEU A 225 -14.56 20.47 -0.23
CA LEU A 225 -14.09 20.22 1.14
C LEU A 225 -15.03 20.83 2.18
N ASP A 226 -15.67 21.96 1.86
CA ASP A 226 -16.67 22.58 2.74
C ASP A 226 -17.93 21.71 2.80
N ILE A 227 -18.44 21.24 1.65
CA ILE A 227 -19.56 20.29 1.58
C ILE A 227 -19.23 18.98 2.32
N LEU A 228 -18.00 18.48 2.17
CA LEU A 228 -17.53 17.30 2.88
C LEU A 228 -17.52 17.52 4.39
N GLN A 229 -17.00 18.66 4.85
CA GLN A 229 -17.00 19.05 6.26
C GLN A 229 -18.43 19.11 6.82
N GLU A 230 -19.36 19.78 6.12
CA GLU A 230 -20.76 19.87 6.54
C GLU A 230 -21.40 18.48 6.68
N SER A 231 -21.14 17.59 5.72
CA SER A 231 -21.63 16.20 5.76
C SER A 231 -21.10 15.42 6.96
N ILE A 232 -19.84 15.63 7.33
CA ILE A 232 -19.21 15.00 8.50
C ILE A 232 -19.80 15.56 9.79
N ILE A 233 -19.91 16.89 9.91
CA ILE A 233 -20.47 17.55 11.09
C ILE A 233 -21.92 17.12 11.32
N GLN A 234 -22.72 17.02 10.25
CA GLN A 234 -24.08 16.51 10.33
C GLN A 234 -24.12 15.11 10.95
N VAL A 235 -23.27 14.19 10.50
CA VAL A 235 -23.25 12.82 11.02
C VAL A 235 -22.76 12.76 12.47
N LEU A 236 -21.72 13.53 12.80
CA LEU A 236 -21.13 13.53 14.15
C LEU A 236 -22.04 14.18 15.19
N GLU A 237 -22.59 15.35 14.89
CA GLU A 237 -23.25 16.20 15.88
C GLU A 237 -24.77 16.00 15.90
N GLN A 238 -25.39 15.88 14.72
CA GLN A 238 -26.84 15.77 14.62
C GLN A 238 -27.30 14.31 14.72
N GLU A 239 -26.61 13.40 14.03
CA GLU A 239 -26.94 11.96 14.06
C GLU A 239 -26.24 11.21 15.20
N GLN A 240 -25.24 11.83 15.82
CA GLN A 240 -24.45 11.27 16.93
C GLN A 240 -23.81 9.91 16.61
N ARG A 241 -23.29 9.78 15.38
CA ARG A 241 -22.65 8.55 14.88
C ARG A 241 -21.16 8.75 14.65
N ASN A 242 -20.37 7.70 14.88
CA ASN A 242 -18.97 7.68 14.46
C ASN A 242 -18.88 7.73 12.93
N VAL A 243 -17.77 8.25 12.40
CA VAL A 243 -17.54 8.40 10.96
C VAL A 243 -16.31 7.62 10.53
N VAL A 244 -16.47 6.79 9.50
CA VAL A 244 -15.35 6.34 8.66
C VAL A 244 -15.45 7.08 7.33
N LEU A 245 -14.47 7.94 7.04
CA LEU A 245 -14.31 8.56 5.74
C LEU A 245 -13.48 7.63 4.85
N TRP A 246 -14.16 6.94 3.94
CA TRP A 246 -13.58 5.98 3.01
C TRP A 246 -13.24 6.66 1.69
N ILE A 247 -11.96 6.89 1.45
CA ILE A 247 -11.42 7.48 0.22
C ILE A 247 -10.94 6.34 -0.68
N GLU A 248 -11.31 6.35 -1.95
CA GLU A 248 -10.75 5.46 -2.98
C GLU A 248 -10.15 6.34 -4.07
N THR A 249 -8.83 6.31 -4.23
CA THR A 249 -8.13 7.20 -5.16
C THR A 249 -6.88 6.54 -5.76
N PRO A 250 -6.74 6.47 -7.10
CA PRO A 250 -7.74 6.87 -8.10
C PRO A 250 -9.02 6.04 -8.03
N SER A 251 -10.16 6.61 -8.40
CA SER A 251 -11.48 5.96 -8.28
C SER A 251 -11.69 4.84 -9.31
N ASN A 252 -12.45 3.81 -8.94
CA ASN A 252 -12.84 2.74 -9.85
C ASN A 252 -14.32 2.88 -10.32
N PRO A 253 -14.59 3.40 -11.53
CA PRO A 253 -13.71 3.23 -12.71
C PRO A 253 -13.21 4.50 -13.39
N LEU A 254 -13.59 5.71 -12.94
CA LEU A 254 -13.30 6.95 -13.66
C LEU A 254 -11.89 7.50 -13.43
N CYS A 255 -11.08 6.85 -12.60
CA CYS A 255 -9.72 7.29 -12.28
C CYS A 255 -9.66 8.70 -11.67
N ASP A 256 -10.73 9.17 -11.03
CA ASP A 256 -10.75 10.45 -10.34
C ASP A 256 -9.76 10.43 -9.17
N VAL A 257 -9.04 11.54 -8.95
CA VAL A 257 -8.01 11.61 -7.90
C VAL A 257 -8.42 12.57 -6.79
N ALA A 258 -8.60 12.03 -5.59
CA ALA A 258 -8.84 12.80 -4.38
C ALA A 258 -7.52 13.32 -3.78
N ASP A 259 -7.51 14.57 -3.32
CA ASP A 259 -6.37 15.16 -2.61
C ASP A 259 -6.38 14.69 -1.15
N ILE A 260 -5.66 13.60 -0.88
CA ILE A 260 -5.64 12.94 0.44
C ILE A 260 -5.16 13.92 1.51
N SER A 261 -4.13 14.71 1.21
CA SER A 261 -3.56 15.65 2.16
C SER A 261 -4.51 16.80 2.49
N ALA A 262 -5.21 17.35 1.49
CA ALA A 262 -6.20 18.39 1.72
C ALA A 262 -7.38 17.88 2.55
N ILE A 263 -7.88 16.68 2.24
CA ILE A 263 -8.95 16.04 3.01
C ILE A 263 -8.50 15.77 4.45
N CYS A 264 -7.34 15.14 4.66
CA CYS A 264 -6.88 14.80 6.01
C CYS A 264 -6.62 16.06 6.86
N ARG A 265 -6.08 17.14 6.27
CA ARG A 265 -5.96 18.43 6.97
C ARG A 265 -7.31 18.98 7.41
N ARG A 266 -8.33 18.88 6.56
CA ARG A 266 -9.69 19.30 6.90
C ARG A 266 -10.28 18.47 8.04
N ILE A 267 -10.08 17.15 8.01
CA ILE A 267 -10.52 16.24 9.09
C ILE A 267 -9.84 16.58 10.41
N GLU A 268 -8.54 16.89 10.37
CA GLU A 268 -7.80 17.28 11.56
C GLU A 268 -8.33 18.60 12.14
N GLN A 269 -8.73 19.57 11.31
CA GLN A 269 -9.40 20.78 11.78
C GLN A 269 -10.73 20.46 12.48
N ILE A 270 -11.54 19.56 11.91
CA ILE A 270 -12.82 19.13 12.51
C ILE A 270 -12.59 18.44 13.85
N ARG A 271 -11.62 17.54 13.95
CA ARG A 271 -11.26 16.84 15.20
C ARG A 271 -10.87 17.82 16.31
N ASN A 272 -10.14 18.88 15.95
CA ASN A 272 -9.69 19.89 16.91
C ASN A 272 -10.79 20.87 17.33
N SER A 273 -11.79 21.13 16.48
CA SER A 273 -12.90 22.04 16.79
C SER A 273 -14.11 21.35 17.40
N SER A 274 -14.30 20.05 17.13
CA SER A 274 -15.49 19.32 17.56
C SER A 274 -15.47 19.05 19.06
N LEU A 275 -16.60 19.32 19.71
CA LEU A 275 -16.82 19.02 21.14
C LEU A 275 -17.53 17.67 21.34
N THR A 276 -17.76 16.92 20.26
CA THR A 276 -18.49 15.67 20.30
C THR A 276 -17.62 14.51 20.79
N LYS A 277 -18.26 13.43 21.26
CA LYS A 277 -17.56 12.20 21.68
C LYS A 277 -17.30 11.23 20.53
N GLN A 278 -18.00 11.42 19.41
CA GLN A 278 -17.91 10.58 18.22
C GLN A 278 -16.55 10.76 17.52
N THR A 279 -16.06 9.68 16.93
CA THR A 279 -14.77 9.65 16.25
C THR A 279 -14.90 9.81 14.75
N ILE A 280 -13.84 10.33 14.11
CA ILE A 280 -13.67 10.30 12.66
C ILE A 280 -12.40 9.50 12.37
N THR A 281 -12.48 8.52 11.48
CA THR A 281 -11.33 7.79 10.95
C THR A 281 -11.24 8.00 9.44
N THR A 282 -10.06 8.35 8.94
CA THR A 282 -9.76 8.44 7.51
C THR A 282 -9.16 7.13 7.02
N VAL A 283 -9.79 6.53 6.02
CA VAL A 283 -9.35 5.28 5.41
C VAL A 283 -9.13 5.51 3.94
N VAL A 284 -7.99 5.09 3.41
CA VAL A 284 -7.72 5.13 1.96
C VAL A 284 -7.64 3.70 1.42
N ASP A 285 -8.52 3.35 0.49
CA ASP A 285 -8.30 2.19 -0.37
C ASP A 285 -7.25 2.56 -1.43
N SER A 286 -6.04 2.03 -1.26
CA SER A 286 -4.88 2.32 -2.09
C SER A 286 -4.59 1.17 -3.06
N THR A 287 -5.60 0.34 -3.36
CA THR A 287 -5.46 -0.82 -4.25
C THR A 287 -4.95 -0.45 -5.64
N TRP A 288 -5.36 0.71 -6.19
CA TRP A 288 -4.94 1.17 -7.52
C TRP A 288 -3.62 1.95 -7.52
N ALA A 289 -3.23 2.47 -6.36
CA ALA A 289 -2.01 3.23 -6.15
C ALA A 289 -1.24 2.65 -4.95
N PRO A 290 -0.61 1.47 -5.08
CA PRO A 290 0.15 0.85 -4.00
C PRO A 290 1.35 1.74 -3.56
N PRO A 291 2.06 1.42 -2.45
CA PRO A 291 3.02 2.32 -1.80
C PRO A 291 4.09 3.00 -2.68
N LEU A 292 4.48 2.37 -3.80
CA LEU A 292 5.41 2.97 -4.76
C LEU A 292 4.84 4.22 -5.47
N ILE A 293 3.51 4.26 -5.64
CA ILE A 293 2.79 5.35 -6.29
C ILE A 293 2.34 6.36 -5.22
N THR A 294 1.62 5.91 -4.20
CA THR A 294 1.11 6.79 -3.14
C THR A 294 1.26 6.09 -1.80
N GLN A 295 1.68 6.83 -0.77
CA GLN A 295 1.73 6.36 0.63
C GLN A 295 0.74 7.19 1.45
N PRO A 296 -0.55 6.82 1.51
CA PRO A 296 -1.59 7.66 2.09
C PRO A 296 -1.37 7.99 3.58
N LEU A 297 -0.72 7.09 4.34
CA LEU A 297 -0.41 7.33 5.75
C LEU A 297 0.52 8.54 5.93
N LEU A 298 1.46 8.75 5.00
CA LEU A 298 2.35 9.93 5.00
C LEU A 298 1.62 11.22 4.60
N LEU A 299 0.42 11.10 4.02
CA LEU A 299 -0.43 12.22 3.63
C LEU A 299 -1.49 12.54 4.70
N GLY A 300 -1.50 11.80 5.82
CA GLY A 300 -2.35 12.05 6.98
C GLY A 300 -3.47 11.04 7.21
N ALA A 301 -3.58 9.98 6.39
CA ALA A 301 -4.60 8.95 6.60
C ALA A 301 -4.33 8.13 7.87
N ASP A 302 -5.39 7.70 8.56
CA ASP A 302 -5.28 6.86 9.75
C ASP A 302 -5.04 5.39 9.41
N ALA A 303 -5.64 4.92 8.30
CA ALA A 303 -5.47 3.58 7.81
C ALA A 303 -5.52 3.51 6.28
N VAL A 304 -4.88 2.47 5.75
CA VAL A 304 -4.89 2.11 4.34
C VAL A 304 -5.40 0.69 4.18
N VAL A 305 -6.22 0.47 3.15
CA VAL A 305 -6.67 -0.85 2.72
C VAL A 305 -6.08 -1.18 1.36
N HIS A 306 -5.69 -2.44 1.18
CA HIS A 306 -5.26 -3.00 -0.09
C HIS A 306 -6.04 -4.27 -0.39
N SER A 307 -6.50 -4.43 -1.62
CA SER A 307 -6.72 -5.75 -2.19
C SER A 307 -5.37 -6.30 -2.67
N GLY A 308 -4.75 -7.15 -1.85
CA GLY A 308 -3.50 -7.85 -2.16
C GLY A 308 -3.60 -8.74 -3.42
N THR A 309 -4.82 -9.12 -3.80
CA THR A 309 -5.16 -9.80 -5.07
C THR A 309 -4.69 -9.06 -6.32
N LYS A 310 -4.50 -7.74 -6.24
CA LYS A 310 -4.24 -6.88 -7.39
C LYS A 310 -2.75 -6.69 -7.62
N TYR A 311 -2.24 -5.46 -7.61
CA TYR A 311 -0.83 -5.19 -7.90
C TYR A 311 0.16 -5.88 -6.95
N LEU A 312 -0.18 -6.03 -5.66
CA LEU A 312 0.71 -6.63 -4.66
C LEU A 312 1.01 -8.10 -4.98
N GLY A 313 -0.02 -8.92 -5.18
CA GLY A 313 0.11 -10.30 -5.67
C GLY A 313 0.60 -10.33 -7.11
N GLY A 314 -0.06 -9.58 -8.00
CA GLY A 314 0.42 -9.22 -9.33
C GLY A 314 0.43 -10.32 -10.39
N HIS A 315 0.00 -11.53 -10.04
CA HIS A 315 0.06 -12.72 -10.89
C HIS A 315 -1.28 -13.44 -11.03
N SER A 316 -2.38 -12.79 -10.63
CA SER A 316 -3.76 -13.27 -10.81
C SER A 316 -4.03 -14.66 -10.20
N ASP A 317 -3.31 -15.02 -9.14
CA ASP A 317 -3.30 -16.35 -8.52
C ASP A 317 -3.51 -16.34 -6.99
N VAL A 318 -3.77 -15.17 -6.39
CA VAL A 318 -3.96 -15.01 -4.94
C VAL A 318 -5.20 -14.18 -4.61
N LEU A 319 -5.98 -14.61 -3.63
CA LEU A 319 -7.02 -13.79 -3.00
C LEU A 319 -6.52 -13.30 -1.62
N LEU A 320 -6.35 -12.00 -1.45
CA LEU A 320 -5.78 -11.44 -0.22
C LEU A 320 -6.21 -9.97 -0.03
N GLY A 321 -6.31 -9.54 1.23
CA GLY A 321 -6.51 -8.14 1.60
C GLY A 321 -5.59 -7.74 2.73
N LEU A 322 -5.22 -6.48 2.82
CA LEU A 322 -4.42 -5.94 3.91
C LEU A 322 -5.03 -4.67 4.45
N VAL A 323 -4.88 -4.47 5.76
CA VAL A 323 -5.10 -3.19 6.43
C VAL A 323 -3.75 -2.76 6.99
N VAL A 324 -3.36 -1.50 6.81
CA VAL A 324 -2.21 -0.90 7.48
C VAL A 324 -2.69 0.31 8.27
N CYS A 325 -2.39 0.36 9.56
CA CYS A 325 -2.68 1.52 10.40
C CYS A 325 -1.45 2.42 10.50
N SER A 326 -1.67 3.73 10.57
CA SER A 326 -0.62 4.71 10.85
C SER A 326 0.04 4.43 12.21
N LYS A 327 1.23 5.00 12.42
CA LYS A 327 1.92 4.90 13.71
C LYS A 327 1.10 5.52 14.85
N SER A 328 0.30 6.55 14.58
CA SER A 328 -0.55 7.19 15.60
C SER A 328 -1.81 6.37 15.92
N SER A 329 -2.28 5.55 14.98
CA SER A 329 -3.54 4.81 15.11
C SER A 329 -3.34 3.31 15.38
N MET A 330 -2.08 2.82 15.44
CA MET A 330 -1.80 1.39 15.63
C MET A 330 -2.23 0.85 17.00
N GLU A 331 -2.06 1.62 18.08
CA GLU A 331 -2.39 1.16 19.44
C GLU A 331 -3.91 1.13 19.68
N THR A 332 -4.65 1.99 19.00
CA THR A 332 -6.12 2.07 19.08
C THR A 332 -6.77 1.24 17.98
N LEU A 333 -6.93 1.81 16.79
CA LEU A 333 -7.56 1.17 15.64
C LEU A 333 -6.86 -0.14 15.26
N GLY A 334 -5.53 -0.16 15.29
CA GLY A 334 -4.78 -1.35 14.93
C GLY A 334 -5.04 -2.55 15.84
N THR A 335 -5.11 -2.33 17.16
CA THR A 335 -5.50 -3.36 18.13
C THR A 335 -6.90 -3.89 17.86
N GLN A 336 -7.86 -3.01 17.54
CA GLN A 336 -9.24 -3.41 17.22
C GLN A 336 -9.32 -4.22 15.93
N VAL A 337 -8.63 -3.79 14.86
CA VAL A 337 -8.54 -4.55 13.59
C VAL A 337 -7.97 -5.94 13.84
N ARG A 338 -6.90 -6.06 14.65
CA ARG A 338 -6.31 -7.35 15.00
C ARG A 338 -7.29 -8.22 15.79
N GLN A 339 -8.02 -7.63 16.73
CA GLN A 339 -9.03 -8.35 17.50
C GLN A 339 -10.12 -8.92 16.59
N VAL A 340 -10.64 -8.13 15.63
CA VAL A 340 -11.61 -8.60 14.65
C VAL A 340 -11.04 -9.71 13.78
N GLN A 341 -9.81 -9.56 13.28
CA GLN A 341 -9.13 -10.59 12.48
C GLN A 341 -9.04 -11.92 13.23
N ILE A 342 -8.60 -11.88 14.49
CA ILE A 342 -8.44 -13.08 15.32
C ILE A 342 -9.80 -13.68 15.65
N ALA A 343 -10.77 -12.87 16.09
CA ALA A 343 -12.07 -13.33 16.56
C ALA A 343 -12.93 -13.92 15.44
N LEU A 344 -12.96 -13.26 14.27
CA LEU A 344 -13.78 -13.70 13.13
C LEU A 344 -13.03 -14.67 12.21
N GLY A 345 -11.69 -14.70 12.27
CA GLY A 345 -10.87 -15.72 11.62
C GLY A 345 -10.68 -15.56 10.11
N ALA A 346 -11.04 -14.42 9.52
CA ALA A 346 -10.85 -14.12 8.10
C ALA A 346 -9.38 -13.80 7.73
N VAL A 347 -8.45 -14.62 8.21
CA VAL A 347 -7.00 -14.42 8.07
C VAL A 347 -6.49 -14.83 6.70
N ALA A 348 -5.40 -14.22 6.24
CA ALA A 348 -4.68 -14.69 5.06
C ALA A 348 -4.04 -16.08 5.29
N SER A 349 -4.13 -16.94 4.29
CA SER A 349 -3.41 -18.23 4.27
C SER A 349 -1.89 -18.01 4.27
N PRO A 350 -1.08 -18.86 4.93
CA PRO A 350 0.37 -18.77 4.83
C PRO A 350 0.90 -18.90 3.40
N LEU A 351 0.27 -19.73 2.56
CA LEU A 351 0.66 -19.89 1.16
C LEU A 351 0.37 -18.60 0.36
N ASP A 352 -0.81 -18.04 0.50
CA ASP A 352 -1.20 -16.79 -0.16
C ASP A 352 -0.34 -15.62 0.30
N SER A 353 0.03 -15.60 1.59
CA SER A 353 0.95 -14.61 2.15
C SER A 353 2.34 -14.71 1.52
N TRP A 354 2.85 -15.94 1.34
CA TRP A 354 4.13 -16.19 0.69
C TRP A 354 4.10 -15.84 -0.81
N LEU A 355 3.03 -16.23 -1.53
CA LEU A 355 2.86 -15.89 -2.95
C LEU A 355 2.76 -14.37 -3.16
N THR A 356 2.08 -13.66 -2.25
CA THR A 356 2.03 -12.20 -2.26
C THR A 356 3.41 -11.59 -2.02
N LEU A 357 4.16 -12.07 -1.02
CA LEU A 357 5.55 -11.63 -0.80
C LEU A 357 6.42 -11.88 -2.04
N ARG A 358 6.28 -13.04 -2.69
CA ARG A 358 6.98 -13.36 -3.93
C ARG A 358 6.60 -12.37 -5.05
N GLY A 359 5.32 -12.03 -5.19
CA GLY A 359 4.83 -11.03 -6.13
C GLY A 359 5.35 -9.63 -5.84
N MET A 360 5.41 -9.24 -4.56
CA MET A 360 5.91 -7.93 -4.13
C MET A 360 7.38 -7.72 -4.49
N ARG A 361 8.21 -8.77 -4.52
CA ARG A 361 9.63 -8.65 -4.95
C ARG A 361 9.81 -8.08 -6.35
N THR A 362 8.82 -8.24 -7.23
CA THR A 362 8.83 -7.68 -8.59
C THR A 362 7.86 -6.51 -8.77
N LEU A 363 7.23 -6.02 -7.70
CA LEU A 363 6.24 -4.95 -7.78
C LEU A 363 6.78 -3.69 -8.46
N HIS A 364 8.00 -3.27 -8.10
CA HIS A 364 8.61 -2.06 -8.66
C HIS A 364 8.80 -2.12 -10.17
N VAL A 365 9.43 -3.18 -10.70
CA VAL A 365 9.62 -3.34 -12.14
C VAL A 365 8.32 -3.57 -12.90
N ARG A 366 7.35 -4.27 -12.30
CA ARG A 366 6.03 -4.48 -12.91
C ARG A 366 5.27 -3.17 -13.01
N LEU A 367 5.17 -2.45 -11.91
CA LEU A 367 4.36 -1.25 -11.80
C LEU A 367 4.92 -0.11 -12.66
N GLU A 368 6.25 0.04 -12.76
CA GLU A 368 6.88 1.00 -13.67
C GLU A 368 6.52 0.71 -15.14
N ARG A 369 6.61 -0.57 -15.56
CA ARG A 369 6.21 -1.00 -16.91
C ARG A 369 4.73 -0.74 -17.16
N GLN A 370 3.87 -1.07 -16.20
CA GLN A 370 2.42 -0.87 -16.30
C GLN A 370 2.06 0.61 -16.39
N CYS A 371 2.67 1.49 -15.58
CA CYS A 371 2.44 2.93 -15.64
C CYS A 371 2.86 3.51 -17.00
N ARG A 372 4.05 3.15 -17.49
CA ARG A 372 4.54 3.59 -18.81
C ARG A 372 3.67 3.09 -19.96
N ASN A 373 3.25 1.83 -19.92
CA ASN A 373 2.33 1.27 -20.91
C ASN A 373 0.98 2.00 -20.85
N ALA A 374 0.44 2.23 -19.65
CA ALA A 374 -0.84 2.91 -19.47
C ALA A 374 -0.82 4.36 -19.99
N LEU A 375 0.22 5.14 -19.67
CA LEU A 375 0.38 6.49 -20.23
C LEU A 375 0.42 6.46 -21.76
N SER A 376 1.20 5.56 -22.35
CA SER A 376 1.33 5.46 -23.80
C SER A 376 0.03 5.02 -24.50
N LEU A 377 -0.77 4.17 -23.85
CA LEU A 377 -2.10 3.76 -24.32
C LEU A 377 -3.12 4.89 -24.13
N ALA A 378 -3.08 5.61 -23.01
CA ALA A 378 -3.94 6.76 -22.76
C ALA A 378 -3.72 7.85 -23.81
N GLU A 379 -2.47 8.18 -24.14
CA GLU A 379 -2.13 9.12 -25.21
C GLU A 379 -2.59 8.64 -26.59
N PHE A 380 -2.46 7.35 -26.88
CA PHE A 380 -2.96 6.76 -28.14
C PHE A 380 -4.48 6.88 -28.24
N LEU A 381 -5.21 6.49 -27.20
CA LEU A 381 -6.67 6.55 -27.15
C LEU A 381 -7.17 7.99 -27.17
N TYR A 382 -6.50 8.92 -26.49
CA TYR A 382 -6.88 10.33 -26.44
C TYR A 382 -6.87 10.99 -27.82
N ASN A 383 -5.97 10.54 -28.70
CA ASN A 383 -5.86 11.03 -30.07
C ASN A 383 -6.69 10.22 -31.09
N HIS A 384 -7.39 9.17 -30.65
CA HIS A 384 -8.09 8.26 -31.55
C HIS A 384 -9.51 8.78 -31.89
N PRO A 385 -9.90 8.91 -33.17
CA PRO A 385 -11.14 9.60 -33.57
C PRO A 385 -12.45 8.92 -33.15
N LEU A 386 -12.40 7.63 -32.80
CA LEU A 386 -13.56 6.86 -32.32
C LEU A 386 -13.72 6.88 -30.79
N VAL A 387 -12.76 7.45 -30.06
CA VAL A 387 -12.79 7.52 -28.59
C VAL A 387 -13.34 8.89 -28.19
N SER A 388 -14.37 8.88 -27.33
CA SER A 388 -15.09 10.09 -26.91
C SER A 388 -14.44 10.79 -25.71
N ALA A 389 -13.87 10.02 -24.78
CA ALA A 389 -13.15 10.53 -23.62
C ALA A 389 -12.11 9.52 -23.14
N VAL A 390 -11.06 10.00 -22.49
CA VAL A 390 -10.04 9.18 -21.82
C VAL A 390 -9.83 9.67 -20.40
N HIS A 391 -9.86 8.72 -19.47
CA HIS A 391 -9.75 8.92 -18.04
C HIS A 391 -8.44 8.30 -17.55
N TYR A 392 -7.39 9.11 -17.48
CA TYR A 392 -6.09 8.71 -16.96
C TYR A 392 -5.41 9.87 -16.24
N PRO A 393 -5.03 9.73 -14.95
CA PRO A 393 -4.46 10.83 -14.16
C PRO A 393 -3.14 11.40 -14.70
N GLY A 394 -2.42 10.61 -15.50
CA GLY A 394 -1.17 11.04 -16.12
C GLY A 394 -1.34 11.94 -17.35
N LEU A 395 -2.57 12.08 -17.89
CA LEU A 395 -2.81 13.01 -18.99
C LEU A 395 -2.94 14.45 -18.45
N PRO A 396 -2.26 15.44 -19.05
CA PRO A 396 -2.41 16.85 -18.65
C PRO A 396 -3.83 17.41 -18.76
N SER A 397 -4.66 16.80 -19.62
CA SER A 397 -6.08 17.14 -19.80
C SER A 397 -6.98 16.59 -18.68
N HIS A 398 -6.50 15.68 -17.84
CA HIS A 398 -7.28 15.12 -16.74
C HIS A 398 -7.56 16.19 -15.69
N SER A 399 -8.82 16.34 -15.27
CA SER A 399 -9.25 17.38 -14.32
C SER A 399 -8.48 17.35 -12.99
N HIS A 400 -8.00 16.18 -12.60
CA HIS A 400 -7.25 15.98 -11.36
C HIS A 400 -5.74 15.74 -11.57
N HIS A 401 -5.20 15.99 -12.77
CA HIS A 401 -3.77 15.81 -13.05
C HIS A 401 -2.87 16.56 -12.05
N GLY A 402 -3.21 17.80 -11.72
CA GLY A 402 -2.44 18.60 -10.77
C GLY A 402 -2.38 18.00 -9.35
N VAL A 403 -3.45 17.34 -8.88
CA VAL A 403 -3.44 16.59 -7.62
C VAL A 403 -2.59 15.34 -7.76
N ALA A 404 -2.79 14.59 -8.85
CA ALA A 404 -2.05 13.38 -9.15
C ALA A 404 -0.54 13.63 -9.18
N SER A 405 -0.05 14.66 -9.88
CA SER A 405 1.38 14.97 -9.98
C SER A 405 2.04 15.36 -8.65
N ARG A 406 1.27 15.86 -7.67
CA ARG A 406 1.80 16.16 -6.32
C ARG A 406 1.79 14.94 -5.39
N GLN A 407 0.80 14.05 -5.56
CA GLN A 407 0.52 12.94 -4.65
C GLN A 407 1.13 11.60 -5.11
N MET A 408 1.17 11.38 -6.42
CA MET A 408 1.65 10.15 -7.06
C MET A 408 3.13 10.34 -7.43
N LYS A 409 4.00 9.51 -6.87
CA LYS A 409 5.46 9.67 -6.92
C LYS A 409 6.04 9.26 -8.28
N ASN A 410 7.21 9.80 -8.59
CA ASN A 410 8.06 9.39 -9.72
C ASN A 410 7.35 9.37 -11.08
N ASP A 411 6.38 10.27 -11.29
CA ASP A 411 5.53 10.30 -12.50
C ASP A 411 4.81 8.97 -12.79
N MET A 412 4.55 8.18 -11.75
CA MET A 412 3.83 6.91 -11.85
C MET A 412 2.35 7.14 -11.55
N TYR A 413 1.53 7.23 -12.59
CA TYR A 413 0.08 7.51 -12.49
C TYR A 413 -0.81 6.25 -12.45
N GLY A 414 -0.21 5.08 -12.20
CA GLY A 414 -0.91 3.79 -12.14
C GLY A 414 -1.06 3.10 -13.51
N GLY A 415 -1.37 1.80 -13.45
CA GLY A 415 -1.63 0.97 -14.64
C GLY A 415 -3.11 0.87 -15.00
N MET A 416 -3.98 1.64 -14.35
CA MET A 416 -5.41 1.67 -14.61
C MET A 416 -5.74 2.89 -15.47
N LEU A 417 -6.54 2.69 -16.52
CA LEU A 417 -7.12 3.77 -17.31
C LEU A 417 -8.52 3.37 -17.76
N SER A 418 -9.37 4.34 -18.06
CA SER A 418 -10.67 4.10 -18.70
C SER A 418 -10.82 4.98 -19.93
N PHE A 419 -11.67 4.57 -20.86
CA PHE A 419 -12.03 5.38 -22.02
C PHE A 419 -13.48 5.13 -22.41
N GLU A 420 -14.09 6.11 -23.06
CA GLU A 420 -15.49 6.08 -23.44
C GLU A 420 -15.64 5.96 -24.96
N MET A 421 -16.51 5.05 -25.37
CA MET A 421 -17.05 4.99 -26.72
C MET A 421 -18.35 5.78 -26.80
N GLU A 422 -18.80 6.10 -28.02
CA GLU A 422 -20.03 6.86 -28.27
C GLU A 422 -21.27 6.26 -27.56
N ASN A 423 -21.32 4.93 -27.47
CA ASN A 423 -22.44 4.22 -26.85
C ASN A 423 -22.01 2.80 -26.40
N GLU A 424 -22.92 2.14 -25.68
CA GLU A 424 -22.73 0.77 -25.16
C GLU A 424 -22.45 -0.26 -26.26
N SER A 425 -23.13 -0.16 -27.41
CA SER A 425 -22.93 -1.11 -28.51
C SER A 425 -21.50 -1.02 -29.07
N MET A 426 -20.98 0.20 -29.24
CA MET A 426 -19.59 0.44 -29.63
C MET A 426 -18.61 -0.11 -28.59
N ALA A 427 -18.83 0.16 -27.30
CA ALA A 427 -17.97 -0.34 -26.23
C ALA A 427 -17.90 -1.87 -26.21
N MET A 428 -19.06 -2.54 -26.29
CA MET A 428 -19.14 -3.99 -26.32
C MET A 428 -18.51 -4.59 -27.58
N ALA A 429 -18.68 -3.94 -28.74
CA ALA A 429 -18.06 -4.37 -29.99
C ALA A 429 -16.52 -4.28 -29.94
N VAL A 430 -15.98 -3.18 -29.40
CA VAL A 430 -14.53 -3.02 -29.18
C VAL A 430 -14.03 -4.14 -28.26
N ALA A 431 -14.65 -4.30 -27.08
CA ALA A 431 -14.24 -5.32 -26.13
C ALA A 431 -14.25 -6.73 -26.75
N GLY A 432 -15.27 -7.04 -27.56
CA GLY A 432 -15.44 -8.31 -28.25
C GLY A 432 -14.41 -8.60 -29.36
N ALA A 433 -13.86 -7.56 -29.99
CA ALA A 433 -12.95 -7.69 -31.14
C ALA A 433 -11.45 -7.83 -30.77
N LEU A 434 -11.11 -7.66 -29.49
CA LEU A 434 -9.73 -7.78 -28.98
C LEU A 434 -9.23 -9.23 -28.98
N GLN A 435 -7.94 -9.40 -29.30
CA GLN A 435 -7.25 -10.69 -29.43
C GLN A 435 -6.20 -10.93 -28.34
N ILE A 436 -5.49 -9.88 -27.92
CA ILE A 436 -4.44 -9.91 -26.89
C ILE A 436 -5.07 -9.53 -25.55
N ILE A 437 -5.72 -8.37 -25.51
CA ILE A 437 -6.37 -7.84 -24.31
C ILE A 437 -7.55 -8.75 -23.91
N ARG A 438 -7.59 -9.16 -22.64
CA ARG A 438 -8.57 -10.14 -22.15
C ARG A 438 -9.77 -9.47 -21.52
N ARG A 439 -10.97 -9.91 -21.91
CA ARG A 439 -12.23 -9.53 -21.28
C ARG A 439 -12.39 -10.28 -19.95
N ALA A 440 -12.06 -9.64 -18.83
CA ALA A 440 -12.18 -10.26 -17.52
C ALA A 440 -12.30 -9.22 -16.40
N THR A 441 -12.99 -9.61 -15.32
CA THR A 441 -13.02 -8.87 -14.07
C THR A 441 -11.73 -9.10 -13.28
N SER A 442 -11.34 -8.11 -12.47
CA SER A 442 -10.05 -7.97 -11.77
C SER A 442 -9.08 -7.02 -12.51
N LEU A 443 -7.88 -6.84 -11.94
CA LEU A 443 -6.87 -5.88 -12.37
C LEU A 443 -5.53 -6.13 -11.66
N GLY A 444 -4.48 -5.44 -12.12
CA GLY A 444 -3.16 -5.40 -11.48
C GLY A 444 -2.26 -6.61 -11.74
N GLY A 445 -2.72 -7.57 -12.56
CA GLY A 445 -1.96 -8.74 -13.01
C GLY A 445 -0.91 -8.42 -14.07
N THR A 446 -0.25 -9.46 -14.58
CA THR A 446 0.76 -9.32 -15.64
C THR A 446 0.17 -9.06 -17.02
N GLU A 447 -1.08 -9.47 -17.21
CA GLU A 447 -1.86 -9.43 -18.43
C GLU A 447 -2.77 -8.20 -18.48
N THR A 448 -2.97 -7.67 -19.69
CA THR A 448 -3.87 -6.55 -19.93
C THR A 448 -5.32 -7.04 -19.95
N LEU A 449 -6.15 -6.49 -19.06
CA LEU A 449 -7.57 -6.81 -18.94
C LEU A 449 -8.43 -5.61 -19.33
N ILE A 450 -9.60 -5.88 -19.93
CA ILE A 450 -10.61 -4.88 -20.24
C ILE A 450 -11.99 -5.33 -19.75
N GLU A 451 -12.81 -4.37 -19.33
CA GLU A 451 -14.15 -4.63 -18.83
C GLU A 451 -15.10 -3.49 -19.16
N HIS A 452 -16.29 -3.82 -19.66
CA HIS A 452 -17.38 -2.86 -19.81
C HIS A 452 -18.08 -2.66 -18.46
N ARG A 453 -17.88 -1.47 -17.88
CA ARG A 453 -18.17 -1.25 -16.45
C ARG A 453 -19.65 -1.18 -16.12
N ALA A 454 -20.47 -0.58 -16.97
CA ALA A 454 -21.90 -0.51 -16.73
C ALA A 454 -22.55 -1.92 -16.64
N SER A 455 -22.05 -2.91 -17.39
CA SER A 455 -22.63 -4.26 -17.43
C SER A 455 -22.39 -5.14 -16.20
N ILE A 456 -21.43 -4.78 -15.34
CA ILE A 456 -21.06 -5.56 -14.15
C ILE A 456 -21.49 -4.86 -12.85
N GLU A 457 -21.91 -3.60 -12.92
CA GLU A 457 -22.38 -2.88 -11.76
C GLU A 457 -23.74 -3.43 -11.31
N PRO A 458 -24.03 -3.45 -9.99
CA PRO A 458 -25.30 -3.94 -9.49
C PRO A 458 -26.49 -3.18 -10.10
N VAL A 459 -27.56 -3.90 -10.43
CA VAL A 459 -28.82 -3.30 -10.90
C VAL A 459 -29.31 -2.26 -9.90
N GLY A 460 -29.66 -1.06 -10.39
CA GLY A 460 -30.10 0.07 -9.56
C GLY A 460 -28.96 0.93 -8.99
N ARG A 461 -27.70 0.58 -9.26
CA ARG A 461 -26.51 1.35 -8.85
C ARG A 461 -25.47 1.46 -9.97
N VAL A 462 -25.94 1.54 -11.22
CA VAL A 462 -25.08 1.78 -12.37
C VAL A 462 -24.68 3.26 -12.37
N THR A 463 -23.39 3.51 -12.13
CA THR A 463 -22.79 4.84 -12.07
C THR A 463 -21.87 5.11 -13.24
N SER A 464 -21.39 4.06 -13.92
CA SER A 464 -20.52 4.17 -15.08
C SER A 464 -21.28 4.65 -16.32
N PRO A 465 -20.68 5.53 -17.16
CA PRO A 465 -21.20 5.84 -18.48
C PRO A 465 -21.42 4.57 -19.32
N PRO A 466 -22.49 4.48 -20.13
CA PRO A 466 -22.79 3.29 -20.92
C PRO A 466 -21.71 2.92 -21.94
N GLY A 467 -20.88 3.87 -22.37
CA GLY A 467 -19.77 3.63 -23.30
C GLY A 467 -18.43 3.31 -22.62
N LEU A 468 -18.38 3.21 -21.29
CA LEU A 468 -17.13 3.14 -20.54
C LEU A 468 -16.48 1.75 -20.56
N LEU A 469 -15.26 1.69 -21.09
CA LEU A 469 -14.36 0.55 -20.98
C LEU A 469 -13.24 0.88 -19.99
N ARG A 470 -13.09 0.07 -18.95
CA ARG A 470 -11.95 0.15 -18.02
C ARG A 470 -10.89 -0.86 -18.42
N MET A 471 -9.64 -0.42 -18.47
CA MET A 471 -8.49 -1.26 -18.76
C MET A 471 -7.52 -1.32 -17.58
N SER A 472 -7.11 -2.54 -17.24
CA SER A 472 -5.96 -2.82 -16.37
C SER A 472 -4.79 -3.18 -17.25
N VAL A 473 -3.83 -2.27 -17.41
CA VAL A 473 -2.71 -2.43 -18.32
C VAL A 473 -1.64 -3.35 -17.73
N GLY A 474 -1.23 -4.34 -18.51
CA GLY A 474 -0.25 -5.36 -18.16
C GLY A 474 1.17 -5.03 -18.64
N LEU A 475 1.98 -6.07 -18.76
CA LEU A 475 3.42 -6.03 -19.04
C LEU A 475 3.77 -6.24 -20.52
N GLU A 476 2.76 -6.48 -21.36
CA GLU A 476 2.95 -6.76 -22.78
C GLU A 476 3.75 -5.67 -23.51
N HIS A 477 4.17 -5.97 -24.74
CA HIS A 477 4.75 -4.97 -25.59
C HIS A 477 3.69 -3.92 -25.96
N VAL A 478 3.99 -2.64 -25.71
CA VAL A 478 2.99 -1.57 -25.85
C VAL A 478 2.48 -1.41 -27.30
N HIS A 479 3.32 -1.71 -28.30
CA HIS A 479 2.88 -1.69 -29.71
C HIS A 479 1.84 -2.78 -29.99
N ASP A 480 2.03 -4.00 -29.48
CA ASP A 480 1.06 -5.08 -29.64
C ASP A 480 -0.31 -4.70 -29.04
N LEU A 481 -0.31 -4.02 -27.88
CA LEU A 481 -1.53 -3.52 -27.25
C LEU A 481 -2.21 -2.41 -28.07
N LYS A 482 -1.43 -1.49 -28.66
CA LYS A 482 -1.96 -0.44 -29.55
C LYS A 482 -2.54 -1.02 -30.83
N ASP A 483 -1.84 -1.97 -31.44
CA ASP A 483 -2.28 -2.64 -32.67
C ASP A 483 -3.57 -3.44 -32.42
N ASP A 484 -3.67 -4.14 -31.27
CA ASP A 484 -4.90 -4.86 -30.89
C ASP A 484 -6.09 -3.91 -30.70
N LEU A 485 -5.88 -2.77 -30.02
CA LEU A 485 -6.89 -1.74 -29.83
C LEU A 485 -7.32 -1.09 -31.16
N ASP A 486 -6.37 -0.68 -32.01
CA ASP A 486 -6.65 -0.05 -33.31
C ASP A 486 -7.49 -0.97 -34.19
N GLN A 487 -7.11 -2.25 -34.27
CA GLN A 487 -7.85 -3.24 -35.05
C GLN A 487 -9.26 -3.45 -34.47
N ALA A 488 -9.39 -3.53 -33.14
CA ALA A 488 -10.68 -3.71 -32.48
C ALA A 488 -11.61 -2.51 -32.70
N LEU A 489 -11.08 -1.29 -32.62
CA LEU A 489 -11.79 -0.04 -32.90
C LEU A 489 -12.28 0.02 -34.35
N ARG A 490 -11.43 -0.36 -35.32
CA ARG A 490 -11.81 -0.47 -36.74
C ARG A 490 -12.92 -1.50 -36.98
N ILE A 491 -12.82 -2.69 -36.39
CA ILE A 491 -13.89 -3.71 -36.51
C ILE A 491 -15.19 -3.21 -35.87
N ALA A 492 -15.13 -2.63 -34.67
CA ALA A 492 -16.31 -2.11 -33.99
C ALA A 492 -17.05 -1.07 -34.83
N HIS A 493 -16.31 -0.15 -35.46
CA HIS A 493 -16.88 0.85 -36.36
C HIS A 493 -17.53 0.27 -37.62
N GLN A 494 -17.08 -0.90 -38.09
CA GLN A 494 -17.68 -1.58 -39.24
C GLN A 494 -18.99 -2.31 -38.88
N VAL A 495 -19.09 -2.83 -37.65
CA VAL A 495 -20.24 -3.67 -37.24
C VAL A 495 -21.34 -2.89 -36.52
N VAL A 496 -21.02 -1.76 -35.91
CA VAL A 496 -22.00 -0.88 -35.26
C VAL A 496 -22.31 0.27 -36.22
N PRO A 497 -23.52 0.30 -36.83
CA PRO A 497 -23.88 1.37 -37.75
C PRO A 497 -23.90 2.72 -37.03
N ALA A 498 -23.42 3.76 -37.71
CA ALA A 498 -23.50 5.12 -37.18
C ALA A 498 -24.95 5.46 -36.84
N GLN A 499 -25.20 5.90 -35.60
CA GLN A 499 -26.50 6.44 -35.24
C GLN A 499 -26.78 7.64 -36.16
N PRO A 500 -27.97 7.73 -36.79
CA PRO A 500 -28.31 8.93 -37.55
C PRO A 500 -28.26 10.10 -36.57
N LYS A 501 -27.40 11.09 -36.84
CA LYS A 501 -27.34 12.33 -36.05
C LYS A 501 -28.77 12.89 -35.98
N SER A 502 -29.31 13.04 -34.76
CA SER A 502 -30.59 13.71 -34.57
C SER A 502 -30.48 15.10 -35.19
N THR A 503 -31.33 15.35 -36.17
CA THR A 503 -31.36 16.60 -36.97
C THR A 503 -31.92 17.76 -36.17
#